data_AF-A0A8H7LU18-F1
#
_entry.id   AF-A0A8H7LU18-F1
#
_cell.length_a   1.000
_cell.length_b   1.000
_cell.length_c   1.000
_cell.angle_alpha   90.00
_cell.angle_beta   90.00
_cell.angle_gamma   90.00
#
_symmetry.space_group_name_H-M   'P 1'
#
loop_
_entity.id
_entity.type
_entity.pdbx_description
1 polymer ?
#
loop_
_entity_poly.entity_id
_entity_poly.type
_entity_poly.pdbx_seq_one_letter_code
_entity_poly.pdbx_strand_id
1 'polypeptide(L)'
;MMPIFLPVLFKLRSLANSNTNNPQTKLASDTAKAWAEIGEIFKITQESALQDLKDKSGGLVGCSRVRCPLYGQTALGMMRCARCKKKQYCDERCQHRDWTEGKHKEECKPA
;
A
#
# COMPACT_ATOMS: atom_id res chain seq x y z
N MET A 1 14.64 -5.19 -7.08
CA MET A 1 13.64 -6.27 -7.25
C MET A 1 13.57 -6.96 -5.88
N MET A 2 12.52 -7.01 -5.05
CA MET A 2 11.06 -7.05 -5.24
C MET A 2 10.33 -6.22 -4.16
N PRO A 3 9.72 -5.05 -4.46
CA PRO A 3 9.03 -4.23 -3.46
C PRO A 3 7.66 -4.78 -3.03
N ILE A 4 7.16 -5.86 -3.65
CA ILE A 4 5.80 -6.40 -3.49
C ILE A 4 5.62 -7.31 -2.27
N PHE A 5 6.68 -7.60 -1.51
CA PHE A 5 6.62 -8.61 -0.45
C PHE A 5 5.56 -8.31 0.63
N LEU A 6 5.62 -7.12 1.22
CA LEU A 6 4.67 -6.69 2.26
C LEU A 6 3.24 -6.45 1.75
N PRO A 7 3.01 -5.72 0.65
CA PRO A 7 1.65 -5.48 0.17
C PRO A 7 0.89 -6.78 -0.13
N VAL A 8 1.58 -7.80 -0.67
CA VAL A 8 1.01 -9.13 -0.90
C VAL A 8 0.73 -9.82 0.43
N LEU A 9 1.69 -9.86 1.35
CA LEU A 9 1.52 -10.50 2.66
C LEU A 9 0.36 -9.91 3.46
N PHE A 10 0.23 -8.58 3.50
CA PHE A 10 -0.87 -7.89 4.17
C PHE A 10 -2.23 -8.25 3.58
N LYS A 11 -2.33 -8.30 2.24
CA LYS A 11 -3.59 -8.63 1.57
C LYS A 11 -3.99 -10.08 1.82
N LEU A 12 -3.04 -11.01 1.80
CA LEU A 12 -3.28 -12.42 2.12
C LEU A 12 -3.74 -12.59 3.58
N ARG A 13 -3.08 -11.95 4.54
CA ARG A 13 -3.49 -11.99 5.96
C ARG A 13 -4.87 -11.35 6.18
N SER A 14 -5.17 -10.23 5.51
CA SER A 14 -6.48 -9.60 5.60
C SER A 14 -7.59 -10.50 5.05
N LEU A 15 -7.35 -11.21 3.96
CA LEU A 15 -8.29 -12.19 3.40
C LEU A 15 -8.44 -13.41 4.32
N ALA A 16 -7.34 -13.89 4.92
CA ALA A 16 -7.35 -15.00 5.86
C ALA A 16 -8.18 -14.72 7.12
N ASN A 17 -8.22 -13.46 7.59
CA ASN A 17 -8.99 -13.03 8.76
C ASN A 17 -10.49 -12.79 8.48
N SER A 18 -10.96 -13.04 7.24
CA SER A 18 -12.38 -12.98 6.88
C SER A 18 -13.10 -14.28 7.26
N ASN A 19 -14.39 -14.42 6.93
CA ASN A 19 -15.24 -15.57 7.29
C ASN A 19 -14.51 -16.93 7.15
N THR A 20 -14.25 -17.60 8.27
CA THR A 20 -13.32 -18.75 8.39
C THR A 20 -13.84 -20.06 7.79
N ASN A 21 -15.14 -20.13 7.47
CA ASN A 21 -15.76 -21.31 6.85
C ASN A 21 -15.65 -21.31 5.31
N ASN A 22 -14.91 -20.36 4.74
CA ASN A 22 -14.78 -20.18 3.30
C ASN A 22 -13.46 -20.80 2.78
N PRO A 23 -13.49 -21.68 1.76
CA PRO A 23 -12.26 -22.31 1.21
C PRO A 23 -11.20 -21.31 0.73
N GLN A 24 -11.60 -20.13 0.26
CA GLN A 24 -10.71 -19.06 -0.15
C GLN A 24 -9.97 -18.40 1.05
N THR A 25 -10.55 -18.37 2.26
CA THR A 25 -9.85 -17.84 3.44
C THR A 25 -8.77 -18.80 3.95
N LYS A 26 -9.01 -20.11 3.88
CA LYS A 26 -7.97 -21.12 4.13
C LYS A 26 -6.82 -21.01 3.13
N LEU A 27 -7.12 -20.92 1.83
CA LEU A 27 -6.11 -20.73 0.79
C LEU A 27 -5.27 -19.47 1.04
N ALA A 28 -5.92 -18.36 1.40
CA ALA A 28 -5.22 -17.11 1.70
C ALA A 28 -4.28 -17.25 2.92
N SER A 29 -4.69 -17.98 3.95
CA SER A 29 -3.87 -18.27 5.13
C SER A 29 -2.64 -19.12 4.77
N ASP A 30 -2.84 -20.24 4.07
CA ASP A 30 -1.77 -21.14 3.64
C ASP A 30 -0.77 -20.40 2.73
N THR A 31 -1.29 -19.57 1.81
CA THR A 31 -0.46 -18.73 0.93
C THR A 31 0.31 -17.67 1.73
N ALA A 32 -0.30 -17.04 2.74
CA ALA A 32 0.39 -16.07 3.60
C ALA A 32 1.56 -16.70 4.34
N LYS A 33 1.41 -17.95 4.81
CA LYS A 33 2.48 -18.70 5.47
C LYS A 33 3.62 -19.02 4.50
N ALA A 34 3.30 -19.60 3.34
CA ALA A 34 4.31 -19.91 2.32
C ALA A 34 5.05 -18.65 1.84
N TRP A 35 4.33 -17.54 1.68
CA TRP A 35 4.93 -16.26 1.29
C TRP A 35 5.90 -15.73 2.35
N ALA A 36 5.58 -15.88 3.64
CA ALA A 36 6.50 -15.52 4.73
C ALA A 36 7.78 -16.39 4.72
N GLU A 37 7.65 -17.70 4.53
CA GLU A 37 8.79 -18.63 4.44
C GLU A 37 9.73 -18.29 3.27
N ILE A 38 9.16 -17.90 2.12
CA ILE A 38 9.93 -17.41 0.97
C ILE A 38 10.72 -16.14 1.33
N GLY A 39 10.14 -15.25 2.12
CA GLY A 39 10.82 -14.05 2.62
C GLY A 39 12.09 -14.37 3.39
N GLU A 40 12.03 -15.36 4.29
CA GLU A 40 13.19 -15.81 5.07
C GLU A 40 14.31 -16.36 4.19
N ILE A 41 13.99 -17.14 3.15
CA ILE A 41 14.97 -17.65 2.18
C ILE A 41 15.72 -16.49 1.50
N PHE A 42 14.99 -15.44 1.12
CA PHE A 42 15.57 -14.24 0.51
C PHE A 42 16.14 -13.24 1.52
N LYS A 43 16.11 -13.54 2.82
CA LYS A 43 16.49 -12.62 3.91
C LYS A 43 15.71 -11.29 3.86
N ILE A 44 14.46 -11.34 3.39
CA ILE A 44 13.53 -10.22 3.35
C ILE A 44 12.72 -10.25 4.63
N THR A 45 13.20 -9.52 5.64
CA THR A 45 12.45 -9.31 6.89
C THR A 45 11.30 -8.32 6.70
N GLN A 46 10.32 -8.34 7.61
CA GLN A 46 9.26 -7.34 7.63
C GLN A 46 9.83 -5.92 7.75
N GLU A 47 10.88 -5.72 8.54
CA GLU A 47 11.54 -4.42 8.74
C GLU A 47 12.23 -3.93 7.47
N SER A 48 13.03 -4.78 6.83
CA SER A 48 13.77 -4.43 5.60
C SER A 48 12.82 -4.17 4.44
N ALA A 49 11.75 -4.94 4.31
CA ALA A 49 10.71 -4.70 3.32
C ALA A 49 9.93 -3.40 3.62
N LEU A 50 9.71 -3.06 4.90
CA LEU A 50 9.07 -1.79 5.28
C LEU A 50 9.96 -0.60 4.91
N GLN A 51 11.27 -0.73 5.13
CA GLN A 51 12.24 0.29 4.81
C GLN A 51 12.35 0.50 3.30
N ASP A 52 12.49 -0.57 2.52
CA ASP A 52 12.50 -0.50 1.04
C ASP A 52 11.23 0.16 0.48
N LEU A 53 10.08 -0.12 1.09
CA LEU A 53 8.81 0.53 0.78
C LEU A 53 8.84 2.03 1.07
N LYS A 54 9.32 2.44 2.25
CA LYS A 54 9.47 3.86 2.63
C LYS A 54 10.45 4.58 1.70
N ASP A 55 11.58 3.97 1.39
CA ASP A 55 12.62 4.55 0.54
C ASP A 55 12.07 4.78 -0.87
N LYS A 56 11.39 3.79 -1.45
CA LYS A 56 10.75 3.91 -2.77
C LYS A 56 9.57 4.88 -2.77
N SER A 57 8.80 4.93 -1.67
CA SER A 57 7.67 5.84 -1.56
C SER A 57 8.05 7.26 -1.15
N GLY A 58 9.32 7.52 -0.81
CA GLY A 58 9.75 8.81 -0.27
C GLY A 58 9.08 9.14 1.07
N GLY A 59 8.77 8.12 1.87
CA GLY A 59 8.05 8.23 3.15
C GLY A 59 6.53 8.34 3.02
N LEU A 60 5.97 8.35 1.81
CA LEU A 60 4.52 8.40 1.60
C LEU A 60 3.89 7.02 1.75
N VAL A 61 2.87 6.91 2.60
CA VAL A 61 2.18 5.64 2.83
C VAL A 61 0.73 5.77 2.35
N GLY A 62 0.39 4.94 1.36
CA GLY A 62 -0.97 4.84 0.84
C GLY A 62 -1.49 6.05 0.11
N CYS A 63 -2.78 6.00 -0.20
CA CYS A 63 -3.48 7.07 -0.89
C CYS A 63 -3.63 8.27 0.04
N SER A 64 -3.42 9.48 -0.45
CA SER A 64 -3.54 10.70 0.36
C SER A 64 -4.99 11.14 0.58
N ARG A 65 -5.96 10.59 -0.18
CA ARG A 65 -7.38 10.88 0.01
C ARG A 65 -7.92 10.15 1.25
N VAL A 66 -8.33 10.89 2.28
CA VAL A 66 -8.82 10.36 3.58
C VAL A 66 -9.93 9.31 3.46
N ARG A 67 -10.82 9.45 2.48
CA ARG A 67 -11.95 8.52 2.25
C ARG A 67 -11.62 7.38 1.27
N CYS A 68 -10.35 7.16 0.95
CA CYS A 68 -9.92 6.02 0.14
C CYS A 68 -9.75 4.79 1.04
N PRO A 69 -10.19 3.60 0.62
CA PRO A 69 -9.88 2.36 1.36
C PRO A 69 -8.37 2.11 1.56
N LEU A 70 -7.54 2.68 0.68
CA LEU A 70 -6.07 2.61 0.76
C LEU A 70 -5.46 3.83 1.47
N TYR A 71 -6.26 4.65 2.16
CA TYR A 71 -5.73 5.79 2.92
C TYR A 71 -4.80 5.31 4.02
N GLY A 72 -3.57 5.85 4.05
CA GLY A 72 -2.54 5.44 5.02
C GLY A 72 -2.10 3.98 4.92
N GLN A 73 -2.55 3.23 3.91
CA GLN A 73 -2.16 1.84 3.70
C GLN A 73 -1.05 1.71 2.68
N THR A 74 0.03 1.04 3.04
CA THR A 74 1.16 0.83 2.14
C THR A 74 0.75 0.10 0.85
N ALA A 75 0.81 0.79 -0.28
CA ALA A 75 0.64 0.18 -1.60
C ALA A 75 1.67 0.73 -2.59
N LEU A 76 2.06 -0.12 -3.54
CA LEU A 76 3.02 0.22 -4.59
C LEU A 76 2.33 0.83 -5.79
N GLY A 77 3.09 1.56 -6.60
CA GLY A 77 2.64 2.03 -7.92
C GLY A 77 1.62 3.17 -7.87
N MET A 78 1.55 3.91 -6.77
CA MET A 78 0.68 5.09 -6.68
C MET A 78 1.23 6.26 -7.48
N MET A 79 0.34 7.00 -8.14
CA MET A 79 0.71 8.22 -8.85
C MET A 79 0.97 9.35 -7.86
N ARG A 80 2.04 10.14 -8.08
CA ARG A 80 2.30 11.34 -7.29
C ARG A 80 1.69 12.56 -7.97
N CYS A 81 1.21 13.52 -7.18
CA CYS A 81 0.80 14.81 -7.70
C CYS A 81 1.95 15.43 -8.50
N ALA A 82 1.71 15.72 -9.79
CA ALA A 82 2.74 16.19 -10.70
C ALA A 82 3.38 17.52 -10.25
N ARG A 83 2.62 18.36 -9.54
CA ARG A 83 3.06 19.68 -9.08
C ARG A 83 3.87 19.65 -7.79
N CYS A 84 3.31 19.08 -6.72
CA CYS A 84 3.95 19.15 -5.40
C CYS A 84 4.78 17.92 -5.03
N LYS A 85 4.56 16.77 -5.68
CA LYS A 85 5.17 15.46 -5.37
C LYS A 85 4.98 14.96 -3.91
N LYS A 86 4.29 15.72 -3.05
CA LYS A 86 4.06 15.45 -1.61
C LYS A 86 2.82 14.61 -1.31
N LYS A 87 1.91 14.44 -2.27
CA LYS A 87 0.70 13.61 -2.13
C LYS A 87 0.73 12.55 -3.23
N GLN A 88 0.20 11.37 -2.92
CA GLN A 88 0.11 10.25 -3.86
C GLN A 88 -1.29 9.63 -3.84
N TYR A 89 -1.70 9.04 -4.96
CA TYR A 89 -3.05 8.60 -5.19
C TYR A 89 -3.10 7.23 -5.84
N CYS A 90 -4.19 6.51 -5.53
CA CYS A 90 -4.51 5.24 -6.11
C CYS A 90 -4.71 5.35 -7.65
N ASP A 91 -5.40 6.41 -8.07
CA ASP A 91 -5.75 6.74 -9.44
C ASP A 91 -6.09 8.25 -9.53
N GLU A 92 -6.41 8.73 -10.73
CA GLU A 92 -6.79 10.13 -10.97
C GLU A 92 -8.10 10.51 -10.25
N ARG A 93 -9.00 9.55 -10.00
CA ARG A 93 -10.26 9.80 -9.28
C ARG A 93 -10.00 10.15 -7.83
N CYS A 94 -9.08 9.42 -7.19
CA CYS A 94 -8.55 9.70 -5.85
C CYS A 94 -7.95 11.12 -5.81
N GLN A 95 -7.15 11.50 -6.80
CA GLN A 95 -6.53 12.83 -6.89
C GLN A 95 -7.57 13.95 -7.07
N HIS A 96 -8.51 13.79 -8.00
CA HIS A 96 -9.55 14.80 -8.27
C HIS A 96 -10.44 15.04 -7.06
N ARG A 97 -10.86 13.98 -6.37
CA ARG A 97 -11.67 14.13 -5.16
C ARG A 97 -10.89 14.77 -4.02
N ASP A 98 -9.60 14.44 -3.87
CA ASP A 98 -8.76 15.12 -2.87
C ASP A 98 -8.54 16.60 -3.21
N TRP A 99 -8.47 16.93 -4.51
CA TRP A 99 -8.38 18.29 -5.00
C TRP A 99 -9.62 19.13 -4.67
N THR A 100 -10.82 18.57 -4.85
CA THR A 100 -12.08 19.31 -4.65
C THR A 100 -12.64 19.19 -3.24
N GLU A 101 -12.49 18.04 -2.58
CA GLU A 101 -13.08 17.73 -1.27
C GLU A 101 -12.04 17.69 -0.14
N GLY A 102 -10.77 17.42 -0.46
CA GLY A 102 -9.71 17.08 0.49
C GLY A 102 -8.68 18.18 0.76
N LYS A 103 -8.98 19.43 0.37
CA LYS A 103 -8.12 20.62 0.53
C LYS A 103 -6.78 20.59 -0.21
N HIS A 104 -6.52 19.55 -1.04
CA HIS A 104 -5.24 19.47 -1.75
C HIS A 104 -5.01 20.69 -2.63
N LYS A 105 -6.06 21.27 -3.23
CA LYS A 105 -5.98 22.51 -4.00
C LYS A 105 -5.35 23.68 -3.24
N GLU A 106 -5.68 23.82 -1.96
CA GLU A 106 -5.19 24.89 -1.07
C GLU A 106 -3.75 24.62 -0.60
N GLU A 107 -3.43 23.35 -0.38
CA GLU A 107 -2.13 22.91 0.14
C GLU A 107 -1.05 22.76 -0.96
N CYS A 108 -1.45 22.63 -2.23
CA CYS A 108 -0.55 22.26 -3.31
C CYS A 108 0.38 23.40 -3.71
N LYS A 109 1.66 23.27 -3.35
CA LYS A 109 2.76 24.16 -3.75
C LYS A 109 3.75 23.40 -4.64
N PRO A 110 4.38 24.04 -5.65
CA PRO A 110 5.46 23.44 -6.43
C PRO A 110 6.55 22.84 -5.53
N ALA A 111 7.08 21.69 -5.95
CA ALA A 111 8.16 20.99 -5.26
C ALA A 111 9.50 21.73 -5.37
#